data_AF-A0A1I1JXC0-F1
#
_entry.id   AF-A0A1I1JXC0-F1
#
_cell.length_a   1.000
_cell.length_b   1.000
_cell.length_c   1.000
_cell.angle_alpha   90.00
_cell.angle_beta   90.00
_cell.angle_gamma   90.00
#
_symmetry.space_group_name_H-M   'P 1'
#
loop_
_entity.id
_entity.type
_entity.pdbx_description
1 polymer ?
#
loop_
_entity_poly.entity_id
_entity_poly.type
_entity_poly.pdbx_seq_one_letter_code
_entity_poly.pdbx_strand_id
1 'polypeptide(L)'
;MQRSSTRLKLPWWLWLLAFLAGSLLGAAALSYTPEGRTNLLWVWLLWAGLPFLGSLLALLALVRPPVRPWVTRFQSSLSAYWQPQPHQLWWLLGQINALWVVFALGLLGVFLLLLLFSDLAFGWSSTLLTDGKQLTQWLTALSLPWQAFWPQAVPDLYLIEQTRFARIESSDTAFALASRWWPFLLASLLFYNLLPRLVLTSLCHWRARRLQAGKLQIQSSQTASDNPNSTAPLNQGKAADWPCFIPAQYAGDSHDSGH
;
A
#
# COMPACT_ATOMS: atom_id res chain seq x y z
N MET A 1 21.57 23.14 17.86
CA MET A 1 21.56 21.68 17.57
C MET A 1 21.23 21.45 16.10
N GLN A 2 22.22 21.19 15.26
CA GLN A 2 22.01 20.82 13.86
C GLN A 2 21.34 19.43 13.81
N ARG A 3 20.06 19.37 13.41
CA ARG A 3 19.40 18.10 13.09
C ARG A 3 20.06 17.54 11.84
N SER A 4 21.00 16.63 12.00
CA SER A 4 21.54 15.83 10.90
C SER A 4 20.36 15.11 10.23
N SER A 5 20.08 15.46 8.97
CA SER A 5 19.05 14.81 8.17
C SER A 5 19.55 13.43 7.77
N THR A 6 19.39 12.45 8.65
CA THR A 6 19.62 11.04 8.30
C THR A 6 18.66 10.67 7.18
N ARG A 7 19.18 10.49 5.96
CA ARG A 7 18.42 9.88 4.87
C ARG A 7 18.14 8.44 5.26
N LEU A 8 16.88 8.13 5.55
CA LEU A 8 16.42 6.76 5.67
C LEU A 8 16.69 6.05 4.33
N LYS A 9 17.50 5.00 4.37
CA LYS A 9 17.76 4.10 3.24
C LYS A 9 17.26 2.72 3.65
N LEU A 10 16.46 2.08 2.79
CA LEU A 10 16.15 0.67 2.98
C LEU A 10 17.38 -0.16 2.60
N PRO A 11 17.74 -1.17 3.40
CA PRO A 11 18.77 -2.11 3.01
C PRO A 11 18.33 -2.95 1.80
N TRP A 12 19.27 -3.29 0.93
CA TRP A 12 19.00 -3.98 -0.33
C TRP A 12 18.41 -5.40 -0.14
N TRP A 13 18.78 -6.08 0.95
CA TRP A 13 18.32 -7.45 1.22
C TRP A 13 16.81 -7.57 1.44
N LEU A 14 16.12 -6.48 1.83
CA LEU A 14 14.66 -6.49 1.97
C LEU A 14 13.96 -6.74 0.63
N TRP A 15 14.52 -6.24 -0.47
CA TRP A 15 13.97 -6.47 -1.80
C TRP A 15 14.12 -7.93 -2.23
N LEU A 16 15.30 -8.51 -1.97
CA LEU A 16 15.54 -9.93 -2.19
C LEU A 16 14.57 -10.78 -1.34
N LEU A 17 14.44 -10.45 -0.06
CA LEU A 17 13.54 -11.15 0.85
C LEU A 17 12.08 -11.03 0.41
N ALA A 18 11.64 -9.86 -0.04
CA ALA A 18 10.29 -9.68 -0.59
C ALA A 18 10.06 -10.56 -1.83
N PHE A 19 11.01 -10.58 -2.77
CA PHE A 19 10.95 -11.44 -3.95
C PHE A 19 10.86 -12.92 -3.56
N LEU A 20 11.77 -13.39 -2.70
CA LEU A 20 11.81 -14.78 -2.24
C LEU A 20 10.54 -15.17 -1.48
N ALA A 21 10.01 -14.29 -0.63
CA ALA A 21 8.74 -14.52 0.06
C ALA A 21 7.57 -14.65 -0.92
N GLY A 22 7.55 -13.84 -1.99
CA GLY A 22 6.56 -13.92 -3.06
C GLY A 22 6.65 -15.24 -3.83
N SER A 23 7.88 -15.61 -4.21
CA SER A 23 8.17 -16.89 -4.87
C SER A 23 7.75 -18.08 -4.01
N LEU A 24 8.07 -18.04 -2.71
CA LEU A 24 7.71 -19.09 -1.76
C LEU A 24 6.19 -19.19 -1.59
N LEU A 25 5.48 -18.06 -1.48
CA LEU A 25 4.02 -18.07 -1.44
C LEU A 25 3.44 -18.66 -2.72
N GLY A 26 3.97 -18.29 -3.89
CA GLY A 26 3.56 -18.83 -5.18
C GLY A 26 3.73 -20.34 -5.25
N ALA A 27 4.90 -20.84 -4.87
CA ALA A 27 5.20 -22.26 -4.84
C ALA A 27 4.33 -23.01 -3.83
N ALA A 28 4.14 -22.47 -2.63
CA ALA A 28 3.33 -23.09 -1.59
C ALA A 28 1.85 -23.12 -1.97
N ALA A 29 1.31 -22.02 -2.50
CA ALA A 29 -0.11 -21.93 -2.85
C ALA A 29 -0.48 -22.80 -4.06
N LEU A 30 0.48 -23.12 -4.94
CA LEU A 30 0.30 -24.06 -6.05
C LEU A 30 0.76 -25.47 -5.75
N SER A 31 1.40 -25.69 -4.59
CA SER A 31 1.91 -27.01 -4.26
C SER A 31 0.77 -28.03 -4.21
N TYR A 32 1.04 -29.18 -4.85
CA TYR A 32 0.07 -30.19 -5.21
C TYR A 32 -0.68 -30.72 -3.98
N THR A 33 -2.01 -30.66 -4.00
CA THR A 33 -2.84 -31.41 -3.06
C THR A 33 -2.81 -32.90 -3.43
N PRO A 34 -3.04 -33.83 -2.49
CA PRO A 34 -3.06 -35.27 -2.79
C PRO A 34 -4.04 -35.67 -3.91
N GLU A 35 -5.04 -34.84 -4.16
CA GLU A 35 -6.07 -35.01 -5.20
C GLU A 35 -5.66 -34.43 -6.57
N GLY A 36 -4.48 -33.78 -6.64
CA GLY A 36 -3.91 -33.19 -7.83
C GLY A 36 -4.58 -31.94 -8.36
N ARG A 37 -5.31 -31.22 -7.51
CA ARG A 37 -6.12 -30.06 -7.92
C ARG A 37 -6.06 -28.94 -6.89
N THR A 38 -5.86 -27.71 -7.37
CA THR A 38 -5.75 -26.54 -6.52
C THR A 38 -7.04 -25.73 -6.54
N ASN A 39 -7.55 -25.33 -5.36
CA ASN A 39 -8.77 -24.53 -5.27
C ASN A 39 -8.52 -23.10 -5.78
N LEU A 40 -9.13 -22.80 -6.92
CA LEU A 40 -9.03 -21.53 -7.62
C LEU A 40 -9.38 -20.33 -6.74
N LEU A 41 -10.47 -20.42 -5.96
CA LEU A 41 -10.96 -19.30 -5.17
C LEU A 41 -9.97 -18.91 -4.07
N TRP A 42 -9.32 -19.91 -3.47
CA TRP A 42 -8.32 -19.69 -2.45
C TRP A 42 -7.04 -19.06 -3.03
N VAL A 43 -6.57 -19.58 -4.17
CA VAL A 43 -5.42 -19.00 -4.91
C VAL A 43 -5.71 -17.55 -5.29
N TRP A 44 -6.88 -17.29 -5.89
CA TRP A 44 -7.29 -15.94 -6.27
C TRP A 44 -7.37 -15.00 -5.06
N LEU A 45 -7.93 -15.45 -3.94
CA LEU A 45 -8.05 -14.64 -2.74
C LEU A 45 -6.68 -14.22 -2.20
N LEU A 46 -5.71 -15.13 -2.13
CA LEU A 46 -4.37 -14.81 -1.64
C LEU A 46 -3.59 -13.89 -2.58
N TRP A 47 -3.71 -14.12 -3.88
CA TRP A 47 -2.81 -13.48 -4.85
C TRP A 47 -3.37 -12.21 -5.46
N ALA A 48 -4.68 -12.05 -5.49
CA ALA A 48 -5.37 -10.90 -6.06
C ALA A 48 -6.30 -10.23 -5.03
N GLY A 49 -7.21 -10.98 -4.41
CA GLY A 49 -8.25 -10.43 -3.54
C GLY A 49 -7.71 -9.65 -2.32
N LEU A 50 -6.90 -10.31 -1.48
CA LEU A 50 -6.29 -9.70 -0.29
C LEU A 50 -5.32 -8.55 -0.66
N PRO A 51 -4.41 -8.71 -1.63
CA PRO A 51 -3.58 -7.61 -2.14
C PRO A 51 -4.36 -6.39 -2.63
N PHE A 52 -5.47 -6.62 -3.34
CA PHE A 52 -6.34 -5.57 -3.84
C PHE A 52 -7.03 -4.83 -2.71
N LEU A 53 -7.60 -5.56 -1.74
CA LEU A 53 -8.21 -4.96 -0.56
C LEU A 53 -7.20 -4.10 0.22
N GLY A 54 -5.98 -4.61 0.42
CA GLY A 54 -4.90 -3.85 1.05
C GLY A 54 -4.57 -2.56 0.28
N SER A 55 -4.56 -2.62 -1.04
CA SER A 55 -4.33 -1.45 -1.90
C SER A 55 -5.50 -0.44 -1.82
N LEU A 56 -6.74 -0.92 -1.76
CA LEU A 56 -7.92 -0.08 -1.57
C LEU A 56 -7.90 0.62 -0.21
N LEU A 57 -7.56 -0.10 0.86
CA LEU A 57 -7.39 0.48 2.20
C LEU A 57 -6.27 1.53 2.22
N ALA A 58 -5.16 1.25 1.55
CA ALA A 58 -4.06 2.21 1.41
C ALA A 58 -4.53 3.47 0.66
N LEU A 59 -5.24 3.33 -0.47
CA LEU A 59 -5.81 4.46 -1.22
C LEU A 59 -6.79 5.28 -0.37
N LEU A 60 -7.69 4.63 0.36
CA LEU A 60 -8.63 5.31 1.25
C LEU A 60 -7.92 6.08 2.36
N ALA A 61 -6.84 5.51 2.90
CA ALA A 61 -5.99 6.20 3.88
C ALA A 61 -5.26 7.43 3.28
N LEU A 62 -5.06 7.50 1.96
CA LEU A 62 -4.50 8.69 1.30
C LEU A 62 -5.49 9.83 1.14
N VAL A 63 -6.80 9.56 1.20
CA VAL A 63 -7.88 10.55 1.01
C VAL A 63 -8.36 11.11 2.36
N ARG A 64 -8.29 10.31 3.43
CA ARG A 64 -8.73 10.76 4.76
C ARG A 64 -7.63 11.53 5.49
N PRO A 65 -7.97 12.57 6.26
CA PRO A 65 -7.01 13.20 7.16
C PRO A 65 -6.46 12.14 8.12
N PRO A 66 -5.18 12.24 8.52
CA PRO A 66 -4.57 11.28 9.43
C PRO A 66 -5.32 11.30 10.77
N VAL A 67 -6.27 10.39 10.93
CA VAL A 67 -6.88 10.10 12.23
C VAL A 67 -5.79 9.44 13.07
N ARG A 68 -5.52 10.00 14.25
CA ARG A 68 -4.57 9.40 15.20
C ARG A 68 -4.95 7.93 15.40
N PRO A 69 -4.15 6.96 14.92
CA PRO A 69 -4.53 5.56 15.01
C PRO A 69 -4.73 5.20 16.47
N TRP A 70 -5.75 4.42 16.80
CA TRP A 70 -5.94 3.86 18.14
C TRP A 70 -4.66 3.17 18.67
N VAL A 71 -3.85 2.60 17.78
CA VAL A 71 -2.53 2.00 18.08
C VAL A 71 -1.53 3.02 18.66
N THR A 72 -1.62 4.31 18.30
CA THR A 72 -0.79 5.37 18.90
C THR A 72 -1.15 5.68 20.35
N ARG A 73 -2.32 5.23 20.85
CA ARG A 73 -2.63 5.22 22.29
C ARG A 73 -1.86 4.16 23.05
N PHE A 74 -1.55 3.01 22.42
CA PHE A 74 -0.72 1.97 23.02
C PHE A 74 0.78 2.28 22.87
N GLN A 75 1.18 3.01 21.83
CA GLN A 75 2.58 3.38 21.57
C GLN A 75 3.05 4.66 22.29
N SER A 76 2.20 5.34 23.07
CA SER A 76 2.61 6.56 23.80
C SER A 76 3.74 6.32 24.82
N SER A 77 3.98 5.06 25.21
CA SER A 77 5.09 4.65 26.07
C SER A 77 6.42 4.41 25.34
N LEU A 78 6.41 4.08 24.03
CA LEU A 78 7.60 3.49 23.37
C LEU A 78 8.49 4.44 22.55
N SER A 79 8.08 5.67 22.22
CA SER A 79 9.00 6.78 21.89
C SER A 79 8.29 8.00 21.31
N ALA A 80 8.35 9.13 22.01
CA ALA A 80 8.09 10.46 21.46
C ALA A 80 9.09 10.86 20.34
N TYR A 81 10.17 10.09 20.13
CA TYR A 81 11.24 10.36 19.18
C TYR A 81 10.92 9.97 17.72
N TRP A 82 9.93 9.11 17.46
CA TRP A 82 9.57 8.65 16.12
C TRP A 82 8.34 9.38 15.56
N GLN A 83 8.45 10.70 15.39
CA GLN A 83 7.49 11.46 14.58
C GLN A 83 8.09 11.72 13.19
N PRO A 84 7.92 10.78 12.23
CA PRO A 84 8.46 10.97 10.89
C PRO A 84 7.86 12.22 10.26
N GLN A 85 8.70 13.03 9.62
CA GLN A 85 8.21 14.18 8.87
C GLN A 85 7.25 13.71 7.76
N PRO A 86 6.26 14.52 7.35
CA PRO A 86 5.24 14.07 6.38
C PRO A 86 5.86 13.52 5.09
N HIS A 87 6.91 14.14 4.57
CA HIS A 87 7.60 13.64 3.37
C HIS A 87 8.27 12.25 3.58
N GLN A 88 8.76 11.96 4.79
CA GLN A 88 9.35 10.66 5.14
C GLN A 88 8.27 9.58 5.22
N LEU A 89 7.08 9.91 5.73
CA LEU A 89 5.94 9.00 5.75
C LEU A 89 5.51 8.63 4.33
N TRP A 90 5.34 9.62 3.43
CA TRP A 90 4.99 9.36 2.03
C TRP A 90 6.06 8.52 1.32
N TRP A 91 7.33 8.78 1.60
CA TRP A 91 8.42 7.95 1.09
C TRP A 91 8.33 6.52 1.61
N LEU A 92 8.18 6.32 2.92
CA LEU A 92 8.09 4.99 3.54
C LEU A 92 6.88 4.19 3.02
N LEU A 93 5.71 4.83 2.89
CA LEU A 93 4.53 4.23 2.28
C LEU A 93 4.79 3.82 0.83
N GLY A 94 5.52 4.63 0.06
CA GLY A 94 5.99 4.29 -1.27
C GLY A 94 6.91 3.06 -1.27
N GLN A 95 7.86 2.99 -0.35
CA GLN A 95 8.79 1.86 -0.21
C GLN A 95 8.07 0.56 0.20
N ILE A 96 7.10 0.62 1.11
CA ILE A 96 6.29 -0.55 1.50
C ILE A 96 5.53 -1.08 0.30
N ASN A 97 4.86 -0.22 -0.46
CA ASN A 97 4.14 -0.65 -1.66
C ASN A 97 5.09 -1.20 -2.74
N ALA A 98 6.28 -0.62 -2.89
CA ALA A 98 7.29 -1.13 -3.81
C ALA A 98 7.81 -2.52 -3.40
N LEU A 99 8.00 -2.79 -2.10
CA LEU A 99 8.32 -4.14 -1.61
C LEU A 99 7.21 -5.13 -1.97
N TRP A 100 5.95 -4.74 -1.82
CA TRP A 100 4.82 -5.55 -2.26
C TRP A 100 4.78 -5.79 -3.77
N VAL A 101 5.21 -4.83 -4.59
CA VAL A 101 5.39 -5.05 -6.04
C VAL A 101 6.45 -6.11 -6.28
N VAL A 102 7.61 -6.03 -5.62
CA VAL A 102 8.68 -7.03 -5.78
C VAL A 102 8.25 -8.42 -5.29
N PHE A 103 7.47 -8.47 -4.21
CA PHE A 103 6.79 -9.70 -3.78
C PHE A 103 5.88 -10.26 -4.87
N ALA A 104 5.02 -9.43 -5.46
CA ALA A 104 4.12 -9.85 -6.54
C ALA A 104 4.89 -10.29 -7.80
N LEU A 105 6.07 -9.72 -8.07
CA LEU A 105 6.95 -10.16 -9.16
C LEU A 105 7.56 -11.54 -8.89
N GLY A 106 7.96 -11.85 -7.66
CA GLY A 106 8.42 -13.20 -7.29
C GLY A 106 7.31 -14.23 -7.45
N LEU A 107 6.11 -13.89 -6.99
CA LEU A 107 4.92 -14.72 -7.16
C LEU A 107 4.57 -14.93 -8.64
N LEU A 108 4.58 -13.87 -9.45
CA LEU A 108 4.37 -13.94 -10.90
C LEU A 108 5.43 -14.82 -11.57
N GLY A 109 6.70 -14.66 -11.20
CA GLY A 109 7.79 -15.45 -11.76
C GLY A 109 7.61 -16.94 -11.51
N VAL A 110 7.32 -17.34 -10.26
CA VAL A 110 7.04 -18.74 -9.93
C VAL A 110 5.78 -19.26 -10.62
N PHE A 111 4.72 -18.46 -10.68
CA PHE A 111 3.50 -18.84 -11.39
C PHE A 111 3.77 -19.13 -12.87
N LEU A 112 4.52 -18.26 -13.56
CA LEU A 112 4.88 -18.46 -14.97
C LEU A 112 5.82 -19.65 -15.16
N LEU A 113 6.78 -19.87 -14.26
CA LEU A 113 7.66 -21.03 -14.31
C LEU A 113 6.87 -22.33 -14.14
N LEU A 114 5.98 -22.39 -13.15
CA LEU A 114 5.13 -23.57 -12.95
C LEU A 114 4.16 -23.76 -14.12
N LEU A 115 3.63 -22.70 -14.70
CA LEU A 115 2.80 -22.80 -15.91
C LEU A 115 3.58 -23.34 -17.12
N LEU A 116 4.88 -23.04 -17.21
CA LEU A 116 5.74 -23.48 -18.31
C LEU A 116 6.20 -24.94 -18.15
N PHE A 117 6.45 -25.38 -16.92
CA PHE A 117 7.07 -26.68 -16.63
C PHE A 117 6.13 -27.67 -15.95
N SER A 118 4.92 -27.28 -15.59
CA SER A 118 3.97 -28.13 -14.85
C SER A 118 2.56 -27.98 -15.39
N ASP A 119 1.84 -29.11 -15.48
CA ASP A 119 0.42 -29.12 -15.83
C ASP A 119 -0.42 -28.68 -14.61
N LEU A 120 -0.63 -27.37 -14.49
CA LEU A 120 -1.42 -26.79 -13.41
C LEU A 120 -2.92 -26.96 -13.68
N ALA A 121 -3.56 -27.86 -12.95
CA ALA A 121 -5.01 -28.06 -12.99
C ALA A 121 -5.71 -27.32 -11.85
N PHE A 122 -6.55 -26.35 -12.22
CA PHE A 122 -7.37 -25.60 -11.26
C PHE A 122 -8.82 -26.06 -11.30
N GLY A 123 -9.43 -26.14 -10.12
CA GLY A 123 -10.87 -26.31 -10.00
C GLY A 123 -11.41 -25.49 -8.85
N TRP A 124 -12.72 -25.47 -8.71
CA TRP A 124 -13.36 -24.72 -7.65
C TRP A 124 -14.33 -25.59 -6.85
N SER A 125 -14.38 -25.30 -5.55
CA SER A 125 -15.45 -25.69 -4.66
C SER A 125 -15.71 -24.55 -3.68
N SER A 126 -16.97 -24.33 -3.36
CA SER A 126 -17.39 -23.41 -2.33
C SER A 126 -18.52 -24.05 -1.55
N THR A 127 -18.46 -23.95 -0.22
CA THR A 127 -19.56 -24.35 0.66
C THR A 127 -20.70 -23.35 0.62
N LEU A 128 -20.43 -22.08 0.30
CA LEU A 128 -21.42 -21.00 0.27
C LEU A 128 -22.06 -20.83 -1.11
N LEU A 129 -21.30 -21.05 -2.20
CA LEU A 129 -21.78 -20.91 -3.57
C LEU A 129 -22.12 -22.28 -4.14
N THR A 130 -23.41 -22.60 -4.19
CA THR A 130 -23.92 -23.86 -4.76
C THR A 130 -24.27 -23.75 -6.25
N ASP A 131 -24.49 -22.55 -6.77
CA ASP A 131 -24.90 -22.27 -8.15
C ASP A 131 -23.72 -21.77 -9.01
N GLY A 132 -23.46 -22.47 -10.12
CA GLY A 132 -22.42 -22.11 -11.10
C GLY A 132 -22.72 -20.79 -11.84
N LYS A 133 -24.00 -20.43 -12.01
CA LYS A 133 -24.39 -19.17 -12.65
C LYS A 133 -24.00 -17.96 -11.81
N GLN A 134 -24.21 -18.03 -10.50
CA GLN A 134 -23.78 -16.97 -9.59
C GLN A 134 -22.27 -16.78 -9.69
N LEU A 135 -21.48 -17.85 -9.57
CA LEU A 135 -20.02 -17.77 -9.69
C LEU A 135 -19.59 -17.16 -11.03
N THR A 136 -20.24 -17.54 -12.12
CA THR A 136 -19.96 -16.98 -13.46
C THR A 136 -20.19 -15.47 -13.50
N GLN A 137 -21.30 -14.98 -12.94
CA GLN A 137 -21.57 -13.54 -12.88
C GLN A 137 -20.51 -12.80 -12.05
N TRP A 138 -20.13 -13.35 -10.89
CA TRP A 138 -19.07 -12.79 -10.04
C TRP A 138 -17.72 -12.72 -10.76
N LEU A 139 -17.29 -13.81 -11.41
CA LEU A 139 -16.01 -13.85 -12.12
C LEU A 139 -16.02 -12.99 -13.39
N THR A 140 -17.16 -12.86 -14.06
CA THR A 140 -17.34 -11.94 -15.19
C THR A 140 -17.22 -10.50 -14.74
N ALA A 141 -17.86 -10.13 -13.61
CA ALA A 141 -17.72 -8.80 -13.02
C ALA A 141 -16.27 -8.49 -12.60
N LEU A 142 -15.56 -9.49 -12.06
CA LEU A 142 -14.13 -9.37 -11.78
C LEU A 142 -13.29 -9.24 -13.05
N SER A 143 -13.77 -9.69 -14.20
CA SER A 143 -13.02 -9.61 -15.46
C SER A 143 -13.20 -8.30 -16.22
N LEU A 144 -14.06 -7.40 -15.73
CA LEU A 144 -14.32 -6.08 -16.33
C LEU A 144 -13.06 -5.28 -16.72
N PRO A 145 -11.96 -5.26 -15.92
CA PRO A 145 -10.79 -4.45 -16.26
C PRO A 145 -10.03 -4.91 -17.51
N TRP A 146 -10.15 -6.20 -17.88
CA TRP A 146 -9.41 -6.77 -19.01
C TRP A 146 -10.26 -7.40 -20.11
N GLN A 147 -11.57 -7.59 -19.88
CA GLN A 147 -12.45 -8.29 -20.82
C GLN A 147 -12.41 -7.72 -22.25
N ALA A 148 -12.22 -6.41 -22.40
CA ALA A 148 -12.28 -5.73 -23.70
C ALA A 148 -11.11 -6.08 -24.64
N PHE A 149 -9.93 -6.39 -24.09
CA PHE A 149 -8.74 -6.69 -24.88
C PHE A 149 -8.18 -8.09 -24.61
N TRP A 150 -8.64 -8.78 -23.56
CA TRP A 150 -8.27 -10.16 -23.26
C TRP A 150 -9.50 -11.03 -22.92
N PRO A 151 -10.40 -11.27 -23.90
CA PRO A 151 -11.62 -12.03 -23.66
C PRO A 151 -11.36 -13.50 -23.28
N GLN A 152 -10.23 -14.06 -23.70
CA GLN A 152 -9.82 -15.43 -23.33
C GLN A 152 -9.51 -15.59 -21.83
N ALA A 153 -9.24 -14.49 -21.12
CA ALA A 153 -9.05 -14.47 -19.67
C ALA A 153 -10.37 -14.24 -18.90
N VAL A 154 -11.50 -14.26 -19.59
CA VAL A 154 -12.83 -14.25 -18.98
C VAL A 154 -13.34 -15.70 -18.91
N PRO A 155 -13.62 -16.24 -17.71
CA PRO A 155 -14.11 -17.61 -17.58
C PRO A 155 -15.56 -17.71 -18.09
N ASP A 156 -15.83 -18.73 -18.90
CA ASP A 156 -17.16 -19.03 -19.40
C ASP A 156 -17.92 -20.00 -18.48
N LEU A 157 -19.25 -20.05 -18.63
CA LEU A 157 -20.10 -20.93 -17.83
C LEU A 157 -19.72 -22.40 -18.02
N TYR A 158 -19.33 -22.80 -19.22
CA TYR A 158 -18.91 -24.16 -19.53
C TYR A 158 -17.67 -24.58 -18.74
N LEU A 159 -16.62 -23.76 -18.71
CA LEU A 159 -15.42 -24.00 -17.89
C LEU A 159 -15.79 -24.13 -16.41
N ILE A 160 -16.64 -23.25 -15.91
CA ILE A 160 -17.05 -23.23 -14.50
C ILE A 160 -17.80 -24.51 -14.13
N GLU A 161 -18.78 -24.93 -14.93
CA GLU A 161 -19.56 -26.13 -14.60
C GLU A 161 -18.72 -27.40 -14.68
N GLN A 162 -17.79 -27.49 -15.63
CA GLN A 162 -16.94 -28.67 -15.83
C GLN A 162 -15.78 -28.75 -14.83
N THR A 163 -15.33 -27.64 -14.26
CA THR A 163 -14.20 -27.60 -13.30
C THR A 163 -14.63 -27.53 -11.83
N ARG A 164 -15.89 -27.84 -11.55
CA ARG A 164 -16.40 -27.98 -10.18
C ARG A 164 -15.95 -29.32 -9.59
N PHE A 165 -15.21 -29.31 -8.47
CA PHE A 165 -14.57 -30.52 -7.91
C PHE A 165 -15.48 -31.76 -7.80
N ALA A 166 -16.78 -31.58 -7.53
CA ALA A 166 -17.74 -32.69 -7.42
C ALA A 166 -18.07 -33.44 -8.73
N ARG A 167 -17.74 -32.88 -9.91
CA ARG A 167 -18.08 -33.46 -11.23
C ARG A 167 -16.87 -33.81 -12.09
N ILE A 168 -15.67 -33.46 -11.66
CA ILE A 168 -14.48 -33.70 -12.48
C ILE A 168 -14.09 -35.18 -12.37
N GLU A 169 -14.58 -35.97 -13.32
CA GLU A 169 -14.09 -37.33 -13.57
C GLU A 169 -12.58 -37.27 -13.87
N SER A 170 -11.83 -38.29 -13.45
CA SER A 170 -10.39 -38.42 -13.71
C SER A 170 -10.13 -38.81 -15.18
N SER A 171 -10.52 -37.93 -16.11
CA SER A 171 -10.23 -38.04 -17.53
C SER A 171 -9.28 -36.94 -17.98
N ASP A 172 -8.42 -37.21 -18.96
CA ASP A 172 -7.46 -36.25 -19.50
C ASP A 172 -8.15 -34.98 -20.04
N THR A 173 -9.37 -35.12 -20.56
CA THR A 173 -10.18 -33.99 -21.03
C THR A 173 -10.54 -33.01 -19.92
N ALA A 174 -10.76 -33.53 -18.70
CA ALA A 174 -11.12 -32.73 -17.55
C ALA A 174 -9.91 -31.96 -17.00
N PHE A 175 -8.71 -32.55 -17.07
CA PHE A 175 -7.44 -31.86 -16.77
C PHE A 175 -7.15 -30.74 -17.77
N ALA A 176 -7.31 -30.98 -19.07
CA ALA A 176 -7.11 -29.95 -20.10
C ALA A 176 -8.03 -28.74 -19.90
N LEU A 177 -9.29 -28.96 -19.48
CA LEU A 177 -10.21 -27.88 -19.12
C LEU A 177 -9.76 -27.16 -17.85
N ALA A 178 -9.37 -27.89 -16.80
CA ALA A 178 -8.88 -27.31 -15.55
C ALA A 178 -7.64 -26.42 -15.73
N SER A 179 -6.79 -26.70 -16.71
CA SER A 179 -5.63 -25.85 -17.02
C SER A 179 -6.02 -24.50 -17.66
N ARG A 180 -7.22 -24.35 -18.24
CA ARG A 180 -7.66 -23.10 -18.89
C ARG A 180 -7.92 -21.93 -17.94
N TRP A 181 -7.79 -22.13 -16.63
CA TRP A 181 -7.96 -21.08 -15.62
C TRP A 181 -6.78 -20.12 -15.49
N TRP A 182 -5.59 -20.50 -15.97
CA TRP A 182 -4.38 -19.68 -15.81
C TRP A 182 -4.50 -18.25 -16.36
N PRO A 183 -5.18 -17.95 -17.49
CA PRO A 183 -5.26 -16.59 -18.01
C PRO A 183 -6.06 -15.67 -17.08
N PHE A 184 -7.13 -16.20 -16.46
CA PHE A 184 -7.92 -15.46 -15.47
C PHE A 184 -7.09 -15.12 -14.23
N LEU A 185 -6.32 -16.09 -13.71
CA LEU A 185 -5.43 -15.87 -12.57
C LEU A 185 -4.31 -14.87 -12.91
N LEU A 186 -3.73 -14.98 -14.10
CA LEU A 186 -2.70 -14.06 -14.56
C LEU A 186 -3.25 -12.63 -14.67
N ALA A 187 -4.39 -12.47 -15.33
CA ALA A 187 -5.04 -11.17 -15.46
C ALA A 187 -5.39 -10.59 -14.08
N SER A 188 -5.94 -11.41 -13.17
CA SER A 188 -6.21 -10.99 -11.80
C SER A 188 -4.95 -10.54 -11.06
N LEU A 189 -3.83 -11.27 -11.18
CA LEU A 189 -2.56 -10.90 -10.56
C LEU A 189 -2.04 -9.56 -11.11
N LEU A 190 -2.14 -9.33 -12.42
CA LEU A 190 -1.70 -8.09 -13.05
C LEU A 190 -2.58 -6.90 -12.64
N PHE A 191 -3.91 -7.04 -12.72
CA PHE A 191 -4.86 -5.93 -12.55
C PHE A 191 -5.25 -5.65 -11.10
N TYR A 192 -5.30 -6.68 -10.25
CA TYR A 192 -5.73 -6.53 -8.86
C TYR A 192 -4.59 -6.50 -7.84
N ASN A 193 -3.40 -6.99 -8.20
CA ASN A 193 -2.23 -6.92 -7.31
C ASN A 193 -1.19 -5.93 -7.84
N LEU A 194 -0.64 -6.17 -9.04
CA LEU A 194 0.52 -5.42 -9.52
C LEU A 194 0.18 -3.97 -9.87
N LEU A 195 -0.83 -3.75 -10.71
CA LEU A 195 -1.25 -2.43 -11.18
C LEU A 195 -1.61 -1.44 -10.05
N PRO A 196 -2.50 -1.76 -9.10
CA PRO A 196 -2.86 -0.81 -8.05
C PRO A 196 -1.67 -0.45 -7.16
N ARG A 197 -0.75 -1.40 -6.93
CA ARG A 197 0.46 -1.15 -6.13
C ARG A 197 1.48 -0.29 -6.87
N LEU A 198 1.62 -0.45 -8.18
CA LEU A 198 2.44 0.43 -9.02
C LEU A 198 1.89 1.85 -9.01
N VAL A 199 0.57 2.02 -9.10
CA VAL A 199 -0.10 3.33 -9.00
C VAL A 199 0.14 3.95 -7.62
N LEU A 200 -0.06 3.20 -6.53
CA LEU A 200 0.19 3.65 -5.17
C LEU A 200 1.65 4.05 -4.94
N THR A 201 2.58 3.21 -5.39
CA THR A 201 4.02 3.49 -5.31
C THR A 201 4.34 4.79 -6.02
N SER A 202 3.87 4.96 -7.25
CA SER A 202 4.08 6.19 -8.03
C SER A 202 3.50 7.43 -7.35
N LEU A 203 2.26 7.34 -6.85
CA LEU A 203 1.59 8.45 -6.17
C LEU A 203 2.30 8.87 -4.89
N CYS A 204 2.74 7.90 -4.08
CA CYS A 204 3.49 8.14 -2.84
C CYS A 204 4.83 8.83 -3.13
N HIS A 205 5.59 8.34 -4.11
CA HIS A 205 6.86 8.95 -4.51
C HIS A 205 6.67 10.36 -5.06
N TRP A 206 5.65 10.58 -5.88
CA TRP A 206 5.31 11.90 -6.41
C TRP A 206 4.95 12.89 -5.29
N ARG A 207 4.13 12.49 -4.32
CA ARG A 207 3.79 13.34 -3.15
C ARG A 207 5.01 13.62 -2.28
N ALA A 208 5.86 12.63 -2.02
CA ALA A 208 7.08 12.81 -1.25
C ALA A 208 8.01 13.85 -1.92
N ARG A 209 8.19 13.77 -3.24
CA ARG A 209 8.99 14.74 -4.03
C ARG A 209 8.40 16.14 -3.98
N ARG A 210 7.08 16.30 -4.12
CA ARG A 210 6.41 17.62 -4.03
C ARG A 210 6.60 18.28 -2.67
N LEU A 211 6.48 17.51 -1.58
CA LEU A 211 6.69 18.03 -0.22
C LEU A 211 8.14 18.41 0.05
N GLN A 212 9.10 17.70 -0.54
CA GLN A 212 10.52 18.05 -0.45
C GLN A 212 10.83 19.34 -1.21
N ALA A 213 10.31 19.50 -2.43
CA ALA A 213 10.51 20.71 -3.24
C ALA A 213 9.97 21.98 -2.55
N GLY A 214 8.80 21.91 -1.93
CA GLY A 214 8.24 23.05 -1.17
C GLY A 214 9.09 23.47 0.03
N LYS A 215 9.74 22.51 0.72
CA LYS A 215 10.66 22.83 1.84
C LYS A 215 11.92 23.55 1.37
N LEU A 216 12.46 23.16 0.22
CA LEU A 216 13.67 23.78 -0.34
C LEU A 216 13.43 25.26 -0.69
N GLN A 217 12.25 25.62 -1.22
CA GLN A 217 11.89 27.00 -1.57
C GLN A 217 11.75 27.93 -0.35
N ILE A 218 11.19 27.42 0.75
CA ILE A 218 11.06 28.20 2.00
C ILE A 218 12.45 28.52 2.57
N GLN A 219 13.35 27.53 2.56
CA GLN A 219 14.70 27.70 3.09
C GLN A 219 15.53 28.70 2.27
N SER A 220 15.50 28.64 0.93
CA SER A 220 16.20 29.61 0.08
C SER A 220 15.73 31.05 0.31
N SER A 221 14.42 31.23 0.51
CA SER A 221 13.83 32.55 0.76
C SER A 221 14.26 33.12 2.11
N GLN A 222 14.32 32.28 3.15
CA GLN A 222 14.83 32.67 4.47
C GLN A 222 16.33 32.98 4.46
N THR A 223 17.16 32.14 3.81
CA THR A 223 18.61 32.41 3.73
C THR A 223 18.96 33.66 2.94
N ALA A 224 18.12 34.09 1.98
CA ALA A 224 18.31 35.33 1.25
C ALA A 224 18.01 36.58 2.10
N SER A 225 17.06 36.47 3.05
CA SER A 225 16.77 37.54 4.02
C SER A 225 17.75 37.59 5.21
N ASP A 226 18.39 36.47 5.55
CA ASP A 226 19.33 36.33 6.68
C ASP A 226 20.80 36.65 6.33
N ASN A 227 21.05 37.29 5.18
CA ASN A 227 22.39 37.66 4.76
C ASN A 227 22.99 38.68 5.76
N PRO A 228 24.13 38.41 6.42
CA PRO A 228 24.69 39.30 7.46
C PRO A 228 25.21 40.65 6.94
N ASN A 229 25.24 40.84 5.61
CA ASN A 229 25.53 42.13 4.98
C ASN A 229 24.27 42.95 4.66
N SER A 230 23.07 42.42 4.92
CA SER A 230 21.87 43.24 4.99
C SER A 230 21.84 43.93 6.35
N THR A 231 22.48 45.09 6.43
CA THR A 231 22.10 46.13 7.39
C THR A 231 20.72 46.67 7.02
N ALA A 232 19.70 45.83 7.10
CA ALA A 232 18.38 46.36 7.40
C ALA A 232 18.54 46.99 8.79
N PRO A 233 18.33 48.30 8.98
CA PRO A 233 18.39 48.85 10.31
C PRO A 233 17.33 48.09 11.12
N LEU A 234 17.79 47.30 12.09
CA LEU A 234 16.96 47.01 13.23
C LEU A 234 16.53 48.39 13.71
N ASN A 235 15.27 48.75 13.48
CA ASN A 235 14.68 49.88 14.16
C ASN A 235 14.86 49.55 15.63
N GLN A 236 15.88 50.13 16.24
CA GLN A 236 16.05 50.22 17.67
C GLN A 236 14.92 51.16 18.11
N GLY A 237 13.69 50.64 18.11
CA GLY A 237 12.59 51.29 18.79
C GLY A 237 13.07 51.50 20.21
N LYS A 238 13.09 52.77 20.65
CA LYS A 238 13.44 53.09 22.02
C LYS A 238 12.51 52.26 22.91
N ALA A 239 12.99 51.81 24.06
CA ALA A 239 12.12 51.11 25.02
C ALA A 239 10.85 51.92 25.40
N ALA A 240 10.83 53.24 25.12
CA ALA A 240 9.68 54.12 25.25
C ALA A 240 8.56 53.91 24.20
N ASP A 241 8.85 53.29 23.06
CA ASP A 241 7.88 53.05 21.97
C ASP A 241 7.09 51.74 22.14
N TRP A 242 7.44 50.95 23.16
CA TRP A 242 6.76 49.71 23.48
C TRP A 242 5.62 50.04 24.45
N PRO A 243 4.35 49.70 24.13
CA PRO A 243 3.29 49.82 25.11
C PRO A 243 3.61 48.89 26.28
N CYS A 244 4.03 49.46 27.40
CA CYS A 244 4.09 48.76 28.69
C CYS A 244 2.67 48.30 29.02
N PHE A 245 2.34 47.05 28.65
CA PHE A 245 1.21 46.35 29.22
C PHE A 245 1.55 46.03 30.68
N ILE A 246 1.38 47.02 31.55
CA ILE A 246 1.22 46.78 32.99
C ILE A 246 -0.26 46.42 33.17
N PRO A 247 -0.60 45.19 33.57
CA PRO A 247 -1.95 44.88 33.99
C PRO A 247 -2.30 45.77 35.18
N ALA A 248 -3.32 46.59 35.07
CA ALA A 248 -3.81 47.50 36.12
C ALA A 248 -4.51 46.76 37.27
N GLN A 249 -3.90 45.68 37.80
CA GLN A 249 -4.44 44.88 38.90
C GLN A 249 -3.57 44.87 40.17
N TYR A 250 -2.46 45.60 40.20
CA TYR A 250 -1.58 45.68 41.40
C TYR A 250 -1.08 47.10 41.69
N ALA A 251 -1.90 48.12 41.43
CA ALA A 251 -1.62 49.49 41.88
C ALA A 251 -2.79 49.99 42.73
N GLY A 252 -2.66 49.89 44.05
CA GLY A 252 -3.57 50.51 45.02
C GLY A 252 -3.99 49.58 46.15
N ASP A 253 -3.21 49.57 47.24
CA ASP A 253 -3.71 49.93 48.58
C ASP A 253 -2.61 49.68 49.63
N SER A 254 -1.77 50.70 49.83
CA SER A 254 -1.07 50.91 51.09
C SER A 254 -1.75 52.09 51.78
N HIS A 255 -2.84 51.81 52.50
CA HIS A 255 -3.40 52.77 53.44
C HIS A 255 -2.71 52.61 54.78
N ASP A 256 -1.89 53.62 55.06
CA ASP A 256 -1.35 54.00 56.35
C ASP A 256 -2.50 54.33 57.30
N SER A 257 -2.45 53.79 58.52
CA SER A 257 -3.26 54.23 59.65
C SER A 257 -2.50 53.98 60.95
N GLY A 258 -1.79 55.01 61.40
CA GLY A 258 -1.34 55.12 62.77
C GLY A 258 -2.48 55.52 63.71
N HIS A 259 -2.66 54.74 64.77
CA HIS A 259 -2.98 55.15 66.13
C HIS A 259 -2.58 54.04 67.09
#